data_AF-A0A7S0M2R5-F1
#
_entry.id   AF-A0A7S0M2R5-F1
#
_cell.length_a   1.000
_cell.length_b   1.000
_cell.length_c   1.000
_cell.angle_alpha   90.00
_cell.angle_beta   90.00
_cell.angle_gamma   90.00
#
_symmetry.space_group_name_H-M   'P 1'
#
loop_
_entity.id
_entity.type
_entity.pdbx_description
1 polymer ?
#
loop_
_entity_poly.entity_id
_entity_poly.type
_entity_poly.pdbx_seq_one_letter_code
_entity_poly.pdbx_strand_id
1 'polypeptide(L)'
;GLLSGADAILISVPTPLGGSLEPDLQYVEACGRAIAASLRGGQLVVLESTTYPGTTRERLQPMLDARGLRLGRDYFLAFSPEREDPGNRRHAMQTIPKLVGGLDVASGAAAAALYRSAFASVLQVSRAEVAEAAKLLENVYRAVNIALVNELKLVLSRMDIDIW
;
A
#
# COMPACT_ATOMS: atom_id res chain seq x y z
N GLY A 1 -23.87 6.22 -8.40
CA GLY A 1 -23.56 4.88 -7.85
C GLY A 1 -22.85 5.01 -6.52
N LEU A 2 -22.59 3.92 -5.81
CA LEU A 2 -21.90 3.97 -4.50
C LEU A 2 -20.53 4.68 -4.59
N LEU A 3 -19.76 4.40 -5.65
CA LEU A 3 -18.46 5.04 -5.89
C LEU A 3 -18.56 6.57 -6.05
N SER A 4 -19.54 7.09 -6.79
CA SER A 4 -19.69 8.54 -6.98
C SER A 4 -20.14 9.27 -5.70
N GLY A 5 -20.75 8.55 -4.75
CA GLY A 5 -21.21 9.10 -3.48
C GLY A 5 -20.12 9.17 -2.40
N ALA A 6 -19.08 8.34 -2.49
CA ALA A 6 -18.01 8.29 -1.50
C ALA A 6 -17.05 9.49 -1.61
N ASP A 7 -16.50 9.97 -0.50
CA ASP A 7 -15.43 10.98 -0.51
C ASP A 7 -14.03 10.36 -0.64
N ALA A 8 -13.86 9.15 -0.14
CA ALA A 8 -12.64 8.37 -0.23
C ALA A 8 -12.92 6.93 -0.72
N ILE A 9 -12.05 6.41 -1.57
CA ILE A 9 -12.13 5.07 -2.14
C ILE A 9 -10.78 4.35 -1.89
N LEU A 10 -10.82 3.23 -1.17
CA LEU A 10 -9.64 2.44 -0.84
C LEU A 10 -9.58 1.19 -1.74
N ILE A 11 -8.43 0.92 -2.34
CA ILE A 11 -8.18 -0.22 -3.22
C ILE A 11 -7.34 -1.26 -2.45
N SER A 12 -8.01 -2.29 -1.96
CA SER A 12 -7.43 -3.34 -1.10
C SER A 12 -7.74 -4.72 -1.70
N VAL A 13 -7.44 -4.89 -3.00
CA VAL A 13 -7.67 -6.13 -3.77
C VAL A 13 -6.40 -6.99 -3.82
N PRO A 14 -6.51 -8.29 -4.11
CA PRO A 14 -5.35 -9.16 -4.24
C PRO A 14 -4.42 -8.74 -5.37
N THR A 15 -3.12 -8.95 -5.15
CA THR A 15 -2.03 -8.81 -6.12
C THR A 15 -1.22 -10.11 -6.17
N PRO A 16 -1.79 -11.21 -6.69
CA PRO A 16 -1.12 -12.50 -6.71
C PRO A 16 0.15 -12.42 -7.58
N LEU A 17 1.12 -13.29 -7.33
CA LEU A 17 2.31 -13.36 -8.18
C LEU A 17 1.99 -14.15 -9.46
N GLY A 18 2.39 -13.62 -10.61
CA GLY A 18 2.38 -14.31 -11.90
C GLY A 18 3.54 -15.30 -12.05
N GLY A 19 3.61 -15.96 -13.21
CA GLY A 19 4.63 -16.99 -13.50
C GLY A 19 6.08 -16.48 -13.48
N SER A 20 6.28 -15.17 -13.67
CA SER A 20 7.57 -14.48 -13.56
C SER A 20 7.90 -13.96 -12.15
N LEU A 21 7.09 -14.30 -11.13
CA LEU A 21 7.17 -13.77 -9.76
C LEU A 21 6.92 -12.25 -9.64
N GLU A 22 6.28 -11.65 -10.65
CA GLU A 22 5.81 -10.27 -10.61
C GLU A 22 4.35 -10.22 -10.10
N PRO A 23 3.94 -9.23 -9.29
CA PRO A 23 2.55 -8.98 -8.93
C PRO A 23 1.72 -8.76 -10.18
N ASP A 24 0.67 -9.56 -10.28
CA ASP A 24 -0.40 -9.39 -11.23
C ASP A 24 -1.31 -8.25 -10.79
N LEU A 25 -1.28 -7.17 -11.54
CA LEU A 25 -2.02 -5.94 -11.25
C LEU A 25 -3.43 -5.95 -11.82
N GLN A 26 -3.91 -7.01 -12.48
CA GLN A 26 -5.19 -7.01 -13.19
C GLN A 26 -6.37 -6.54 -12.32
N TYR A 27 -6.38 -6.90 -11.04
CA TYR A 27 -7.42 -6.52 -10.09
C TYR A 27 -7.32 -5.04 -9.71
N VAL A 28 -6.11 -4.54 -9.45
CA VAL A 28 -5.86 -3.12 -9.15
C VAL A 28 -6.26 -2.26 -10.34
N GLU A 29 -5.91 -2.67 -11.56
CA GLU A 29 -6.26 -1.95 -12.78
C GLU A 29 -7.76 -1.99 -13.09
N ALA A 30 -8.42 -3.13 -12.84
CA ALA A 30 -9.87 -3.24 -12.97
C ALA A 30 -10.58 -2.28 -12.01
N CYS A 31 -10.13 -2.18 -10.76
CA CYS A 31 -10.60 -1.18 -9.81
C CYS A 31 -10.31 0.24 -10.29
N GLY A 32 -9.10 0.52 -10.77
CA GLY A 32 -8.72 1.83 -11.32
C GLY A 32 -9.65 2.28 -12.44
N ARG A 33 -9.96 1.39 -13.40
CA ARG A 33 -10.91 1.67 -14.50
C ARG A 33 -12.34 1.90 -14.00
N ALA A 34 -12.81 1.09 -13.04
CA ALA A 34 -14.15 1.24 -12.47
C ALA A 34 -14.31 2.56 -11.70
N ILE A 35 -13.27 2.95 -10.95
CA ILE A 35 -13.21 4.25 -10.26
C ILE A 35 -13.19 5.37 -11.29
N ALA A 36 -12.31 5.34 -12.30
CA ALA A 36 -12.23 6.35 -13.34
C ALA A 36 -13.58 6.59 -14.05
N ALA A 37 -14.36 5.53 -14.29
CA ALA A 37 -15.68 5.63 -14.93
C ALA A 37 -16.71 6.46 -14.12
N SER A 38 -16.49 6.62 -12.81
CA SER A 38 -17.42 7.31 -11.90
C SER A 38 -16.77 8.37 -11.01
N LEU A 39 -15.47 8.63 -11.21
CA LEU A 39 -14.69 9.60 -10.45
C LEU A 39 -15.27 11.00 -10.63
N ARG A 40 -15.47 11.69 -9.52
CA ARG A 40 -15.94 13.08 -9.45
C ARG A 40 -14.90 13.96 -8.76
N GLY A 41 -15.10 15.26 -8.91
CA GLY A 41 -14.33 16.29 -8.21
C GLY A 41 -14.27 16.06 -6.69
N GLY A 42 -13.08 16.26 -6.12
CA GLY A 42 -12.79 16.23 -4.69
C GLY A 42 -12.57 14.84 -4.08
N GLN A 43 -12.64 13.76 -4.86
CA GLN A 43 -12.48 12.41 -4.31
C GLN A 43 -11.01 12.06 -4.05
N LEU A 44 -10.80 11.33 -2.96
CA LEU A 44 -9.53 10.69 -2.63
C LEU A 44 -9.57 9.21 -3.05
N VAL A 45 -8.54 8.77 -3.75
CA VAL A 45 -8.29 7.35 -4.04
C VAL A 45 -7.01 6.93 -3.31
N VAL A 46 -7.05 5.81 -2.58
CA VAL A 46 -5.89 5.26 -1.89
C VAL A 46 -5.64 3.83 -2.34
N LEU A 47 -4.44 3.54 -2.82
CA LEU A 47 -3.99 2.17 -3.06
C LEU A 47 -3.40 1.59 -1.76
N GLU A 48 -3.98 0.51 -1.26
CA GLU A 48 -3.46 -0.25 -0.11
C GLU A 48 -2.89 -1.61 -0.49
N SER A 49 -3.29 -2.11 -1.67
CA SER A 49 -2.84 -3.40 -2.21
C SER A 49 -1.31 -3.40 -2.36
N THR A 50 -0.66 -4.46 -1.86
CA THR A 50 0.81 -4.56 -1.93
C THR A 50 1.25 -4.67 -3.39
N THR A 51 2.19 -3.84 -3.81
CA THR A 51 2.64 -3.75 -5.20
C THR A 51 4.08 -3.26 -5.27
N TYR A 52 4.62 -3.09 -6.48
CA TYR A 52 5.93 -2.49 -6.68
C TYR A 52 5.91 -0.96 -6.59
N PRO A 53 7.00 -0.35 -6.08
CA PRO A 53 7.19 1.10 -6.17
C PRO A 53 6.99 1.62 -7.59
N GLY A 54 6.22 2.69 -7.73
CA GLY A 54 5.83 3.28 -9.00
C GLY A 54 4.40 2.95 -9.42
N THR A 55 3.78 1.89 -8.89
CA THR A 55 2.43 1.46 -9.34
C THR A 55 1.38 2.55 -9.22
N THR A 56 1.37 3.29 -8.12
CA THR A 56 0.41 4.38 -7.88
C THR A 56 0.53 5.47 -8.96
N ARG A 57 1.76 5.83 -9.36
CA ARG A 57 2.04 6.85 -10.38
C ARG A 57 1.91 6.34 -11.81
N GLU A 58 2.43 5.16 -12.08
CA GLU A 58 2.64 4.68 -13.45
C GLU A 58 1.44 3.90 -13.98
N ARG A 59 0.64 3.30 -13.09
CA ARG A 59 -0.52 2.47 -13.47
C ARG A 59 -1.84 3.11 -13.11
N LEU A 60 -2.01 3.58 -11.87
CA LEU A 60 -3.29 4.15 -11.43
C LEU A 60 -3.52 5.57 -11.92
N GLN A 61 -2.55 6.47 -11.74
CA GLN A 61 -2.72 7.87 -12.13
C GLN A 61 -3.18 8.05 -13.59
N PRO A 62 -2.58 7.39 -14.61
CA PRO A 62 -3.01 7.57 -16.00
C PRO A 62 -4.46 7.15 -16.26
N MET A 63 -4.97 6.16 -15.53
CA MET A 63 -6.37 5.72 -15.64
C MET A 63 -7.34 6.76 -15.10
N LEU A 64 -6.98 7.42 -14.00
CA LEU A 64 -7.80 8.44 -13.36
C LEU A 64 -7.74 9.78 -14.12
N ASP A 65 -6.59 10.09 -14.72
CA ASP A 65 -6.39 11.29 -15.56
C ASP A 65 -7.13 11.19 -16.92
N ALA A 66 -7.53 9.99 -17.35
CA ALA A 66 -8.08 9.72 -18.69
C ALA A 66 -9.35 10.50 -19.06
N ARG A 67 -10.05 11.08 -18.07
CA ARG A 67 -11.26 11.90 -18.28
C ARG A 67 -11.01 13.41 -18.16
N GLY A 68 -9.75 13.83 -18.14
CA GLY A 68 -9.36 15.24 -18.07
C GLY A 68 -9.39 15.84 -16.66
N LEU A 69 -9.59 15.02 -15.63
CA LEU A 69 -9.43 15.40 -14.23
C LEU A 69 -7.94 15.54 -13.92
N ARG A 70 -7.58 16.49 -13.05
CA ARG A 70 -6.20 16.75 -12.66
C ARG A 70 -5.95 16.36 -11.21
N LEU A 71 -4.92 15.54 -11.00
CA LEU A 71 -4.39 15.23 -9.68
C LEU A 71 -4.09 16.52 -8.89
N GLY A 72 -4.44 16.53 -7.60
CA GLY A 72 -4.18 17.64 -6.69
C GLY A 72 -5.18 18.78 -6.77
N ARG A 73 -6.02 18.79 -7.80
CA ARG A 73 -7.06 19.81 -8.02
C ARG A 73 -8.45 19.20 -8.05
N ASP A 74 -8.65 18.24 -8.92
CA ASP A 74 -9.96 17.62 -9.17
C ASP A 74 -10.08 16.29 -8.43
N TYR A 75 -8.99 15.59 -8.18
CA TYR A 75 -8.97 14.38 -7.35
C TYR A 75 -7.63 14.23 -6.63
N PHE A 76 -7.58 13.35 -5.65
CA PHE A 76 -6.40 13.07 -4.84
C PHE A 76 -6.03 11.59 -4.94
N LEU A 77 -4.73 11.29 -4.96
CA LEU A 77 -4.22 9.92 -5.08
C LEU A 77 -3.04 9.68 -4.15
N ALA A 78 -3.15 8.62 -3.35
CA ALA A 78 -2.13 8.23 -2.38
C ALA A 78 -1.94 6.71 -2.33
N PHE A 79 -0.86 6.31 -1.69
CA PHE A 79 -0.56 4.93 -1.30
C PHE A 79 -0.50 4.83 0.22
N SER A 80 -1.08 3.77 0.79
CA SER A 80 -0.97 3.45 2.21
C SER A 80 -0.90 1.94 2.40
N PRO A 81 0.27 1.36 2.66
CA PRO A 81 0.39 -0.09 2.76
C PRO A 81 -0.33 -0.60 4.00
N GLU A 82 -0.87 -1.80 3.87
CA GLU A 82 -1.36 -2.53 5.04
C GLU A 82 -0.21 -3.15 5.85
N ARG A 83 -0.27 -3.05 7.18
CA ARG A 83 0.81 -3.45 8.10
C ARG A 83 0.32 -4.29 9.27
N GLU A 84 -0.91 -4.81 9.19
CA GLU A 84 -1.46 -5.72 10.19
C GLU A 84 -0.69 -7.04 10.27
N ASP A 85 -0.58 -7.56 11.50
CA ASP A 85 -0.13 -8.91 11.78
C ASP A 85 -1.37 -9.78 12.06
N PRO A 86 -1.83 -10.61 11.11
CA PRO A 86 -3.10 -11.34 11.22
C PRO A 86 -3.14 -12.36 12.37
N GLY A 87 -1.99 -12.72 12.96
CA GLY A 87 -1.90 -13.61 14.12
C GLY A 87 -1.96 -12.90 15.48
N ASN A 88 -1.86 -11.56 15.50
CA ASN A 88 -1.57 -10.81 16.72
C ASN A 88 -2.83 -10.27 17.39
N ARG A 89 -3.47 -11.12 18.21
CA ARG A 89 -4.66 -10.74 18.99
C ARG A 89 -4.41 -9.69 20.08
N ARG A 90 -3.15 -9.36 20.38
CA ARG A 90 -2.78 -8.44 21.48
C ARG A 90 -2.69 -6.98 21.05
N HIS A 91 -2.47 -6.72 19.76
CA HIS A 91 -2.31 -5.35 19.25
C HIS A 91 -3.47 -5.01 18.33
N ALA A 92 -4.28 -4.03 18.73
CA ALA A 92 -5.38 -3.55 17.91
C ALA A 92 -4.83 -2.83 16.67
N MET A 93 -5.45 -3.03 15.50
CA MET A 93 -5.08 -2.39 14.23
C MET A 93 -4.78 -0.89 14.38
N GLN A 94 -5.62 -0.19 15.14
CA GLN A 94 -5.55 1.26 15.33
C GLN A 94 -4.27 1.72 16.03
N THR A 95 -3.55 0.83 16.72
CA THR A 95 -2.30 1.15 17.41
C THR A 95 -1.06 1.06 16.50
N ILE A 96 -1.17 0.39 15.35
CA ILE A 96 -0.08 0.27 14.38
C ILE A 96 0.03 1.60 13.63
N PRO A 97 1.22 2.25 13.58
CA PRO A 97 1.38 3.48 12.83
C PRO A 97 1.05 3.27 11.34
N LYS A 98 0.06 4.00 10.84
CA LYS A 98 -0.36 3.94 9.43
C LYS A 98 0.56 4.82 8.60
N LEU A 99 1.25 4.22 7.64
CA LEU A 99 2.15 4.92 6.72
C LEU A 99 1.35 5.44 5.53
N VAL A 100 1.56 6.69 5.12
CA VAL A 100 0.81 7.32 4.01
C VAL A 100 1.75 8.14 3.14
N GLY A 101 1.70 7.95 1.82
CA GLY A 101 2.40 8.80 0.84
C GLY A 101 1.48 9.23 -0.29
N GLY A 102 1.31 10.53 -0.49
CA GLY A 102 0.56 11.08 -1.63
C GLY A 102 1.41 11.19 -2.89
N LEU A 103 0.80 11.24 -4.08
CA LEU A 103 1.51 11.61 -5.31
C LEU A 103 1.87 13.10 -5.37
N ASP A 104 1.20 13.91 -4.55
CA ASP A 104 1.50 15.31 -4.25
C ASP A 104 1.18 15.64 -2.77
N VAL A 105 1.47 16.88 -2.37
CA VAL A 105 1.29 17.36 -0.99
C VAL A 105 -0.19 17.31 -0.58
N ALA A 106 -1.10 17.71 -1.47
CA ALA A 106 -2.53 17.76 -1.18
C ALA A 106 -3.12 16.35 -0.98
N SER A 107 -2.73 15.40 -1.81
CA SER A 107 -3.15 13.99 -1.70
C SER A 107 -2.59 13.34 -0.44
N GLY A 108 -1.33 13.65 -0.09
CA GLY A 108 -0.74 13.17 1.16
C GLY A 108 -1.49 13.70 2.39
N ALA A 109 -1.83 14.99 2.39
CA ALA A 109 -2.61 15.61 3.46
C ALA A 109 -4.03 15.03 3.56
N ALA A 110 -4.72 14.86 2.43
CA ALA A 110 -6.06 14.27 2.37
C ALA A 110 -6.08 12.83 2.90
N ALA A 111 -5.14 11.99 2.44
CA ALA A 111 -5.02 10.62 2.92
C ALA A 111 -4.64 10.56 4.40
N ALA A 112 -3.72 11.41 4.86
CA ALA A 112 -3.37 11.44 6.27
C ALA A 112 -4.55 11.87 7.16
N ALA A 113 -5.36 12.84 6.71
CA ALA A 113 -6.58 13.25 7.41
C ALA A 113 -7.60 12.10 7.50
N LEU A 114 -7.81 11.36 6.40
CA LEU A 114 -8.65 10.17 6.39
C LEU A 114 -8.20 9.16 7.44
N TYR A 115 -6.93 8.74 7.41
CA TYR A 115 -6.45 7.70 8.33
C TYR A 115 -6.35 8.16 9.78
N ARG A 116 -6.17 9.46 10.07
CA ARG A 116 -6.21 9.98 11.45
C ARG A 116 -7.57 9.80 12.12
N SER A 117 -8.64 9.60 11.35
CA SER A 117 -9.96 9.29 11.92
C SER A 117 -10.08 7.86 12.47
N ALA A 118 -9.19 6.95 12.04
CA ALA A 118 -9.25 5.52 12.37
C ALA A 118 -8.00 4.98 13.10
N PHE A 119 -6.84 5.62 12.93
CA PHE A 119 -5.57 5.17 13.50
C PHE A 119 -5.02 6.19 14.51
N ALA A 120 -4.45 5.70 15.60
CA ALA A 120 -3.87 6.52 16.66
C ALA A 120 -2.62 7.29 16.20
N SER A 121 -1.91 6.76 15.21
CA SER A 121 -0.71 7.39 14.64
C SER A 121 -0.68 7.24 13.13
N VAL A 122 -0.43 8.35 12.43
CA VAL A 122 -0.26 8.39 10.99
C VAL A 122 1.08 9.03 10.65
N LEU A 123 1.94 8.26 9.99
CA LEU A 123 3.23 8.70 9.49
C LEU A 123 3.08 9.08 8.01
N GLN A 124 3.03 10.38 7.73
CA GLN A 124 2.99 10.88 6.37
C GLN A 124 4.43 11.03 5.83
N VAL A 125 4.72 10.38 4.71
CA VAL A 125 6.00 10.49 3.99
C VAL A 125 5.89 11.44 2.79
N SER A 126 7.04 11.76 2.21
CA SER A 126 7.16 12.80 1.18
C SER A 126 6.48 12.47 -0.14
N ARG A 127 6.35 11.19 -0.50
CA ARG A 127 5.74 10.74 -1.76
C ARG A 127 5.27 9.28 -1.69
N ALA A 128 4.31 8.91 -2.53
CA ALA A 128 3.76 7.54 -2.60
C ALA A 128 4.86 6.47 -2.76
N GLU A 129 5.87 6.73 -3.59
CA GLU A 129 6.96 5.80 -3.88
C GLU A 129 7.78 5.46 -2.63
N VAL A 130 7.90 6.40 -1.68
CA VAL A 130 8.57 6.13 -0.40
C VAL A 130 7.73 5.17 0.45
N ALA A 131 6.41 5.32 0.45
CA ALA A 131 5.51 4.41 1.17
C ALA A 131 5.46 3.03 0.51
N GLU A 132 5.45 2.95 -0.82
CA GLU A 132 5.54 1.69 -1.57
C GLU A 132 6.88 0.98 -1.29
N ALA A 133 8.00 1.71 -1.36
CA ALA A 133 9.34 1.16 -1.11
C ALA A 133 9.52 0.71 0.35
N ALA A 134 8.98 1.45 1.32
CA ALA A 134 9.02 1.05 2.73
C ALA A 134 8.35 -0.32 2.93
N LYS A 135 7.20 -0.56 2.29
CA LYS A 135 6.51 -1.85 2.39
C LYS A 135 7.32 -2.99 1.77
N LEU A 136 7.93 -2.74 0.61
CA LEU A 136 8.81 -3.71 -0.03
C LEU A 136 10.01 -4.05 0.88
N LEU A 137 10.63 -3.02 1.47
CA LEU A 137 11.77 -3.17 2.38
C LEU A 137 11.40 -3.99 3.62
N GLU A 138 10.25 -3.73 4.25
CA GLU A 138 9.76 -4.52 5.39
C GLU A 138 9.67 -6.01 5.06
N ASN A 139 9.14 -6.35 3.88
CA ASN A 139 9.02 -7.72 3.43
C ASN A 139 10.38 -8.36 3.13
N VAL A 140 11.28 -7.65 2.46
CA VAL A 140 12.64 -8.14 2.16
C VAL A 140 13.42 -8.35 3.44
N TYR A 141 13.39 -7.39 4.38
CA TYR A 141 14.08 -7.50 5.66
C TYR A 141 13.64 -8.75 6.41
N ARG A 142 12.33 -8.99 6.51
CA ARG A 142 11.78 -10.20 7.16
C ARG A 142 12.24 -11.48 6.45
N ALA A 143 12.15 -11.53 5.12
CA ALA A 143 12.53 -12.73 4.35
C ALA A 143 14.02 -13.07 4.50
N VAL A 144 14.90 -12.06 4.41
CA VAL A 144 16.36 -12.25 4.54
C VAL A 144 16.74 -12.73 5.93
N ASN A 145 16.17 -12.15 7.00
CA ASN A 145 16.49 -12.58 8.36
C ASN A 145 16.00 -14.00 8.66
N ILE A 146 14.81 -14.38 8.15
CA ILE A 146 14.32 -15.76 8.27
C ILE A 146 15.26 -16.72 7.55
N ALA A 147 15.66 -16.40 6.32
CA ALA A 147 16.58 -17.23 5.55
C ALA A 147 17.94 -17.37 6.26
N LEU A 148 18.50 -16.28 6.79
CA LEU A 148 19.76 -16.27 7.52
C LEU A 148 19.72 -17.23 8.72
N VAL A 149 18.71 -17.12 9.59
CA VAL A 149 18.60 -17.96 10.79
C VAL A 149 18.36 -19.44 10.39
N ASN A 150 17.60 -19.69 9.32
CA ASN A 150 17.40 -21.05 8.81
C ASN A 150 18.71 -21.69 8.32
N GLU A 151 19.54 -20.95 7.59
CA GLU A 151 20.84 -21.44 7.14
C GLU A 151 21.80 -21.67 8.31
N LEU A 152 21.87 -20.74 9.26
CA LEU A 152 22.69 -20.90 10.47
C LEU A 152 22.27 -22.13 11.28
N LYS A 153 20.96 -22.36 11.44
CA LYS A 153 20.44 -23.54 12.13
C LYS A 153 20.96 -24.84 11.50
N LEU A 154 20.95 -24.95 10.17
CA LEU A 154 21.43 -26.14 9.46
C LEU A 154 22.94 -26.39 9.67
N VAL A 155 23.75 -25.33 9.68
CA VAL A 155 25.20 -25.42 9.89
C VAL A 155 25.54 -25.76 11.34
N LEU A 156 24.99 -25.00 12.29
CA LEU A 156 25.29 -25.14 13.72
C LEU A 156 24.80 -26.47 14.30
N SER A 157 23.66 -26.98 13.83
CA SER A 157 23.14 -28.28 14.26
C SER A 157 24.09 -29.44 13.93
N ARG A 158 24.89 -29.35 12.85
CA ARG A 158 25.91 -30.37 12.52
C ARG A 158 27.14 -30.30 13.43
N MET A 159 27.29 -29.21 14.16
CA MET A 159 28.38 -28.96 15.10
C MET A 159 27.95 -29.16 16.56
N ASP A 160 26.72 -29.64 16.79
CA ASP A 160 26.12 -29.79 18.12
C ASP A 160 25.99 -28.45 18.89
N ILE A 161 25.79 -27.34 18.16
CA ILE A 161 25.57 -26.00 18.71
C ILE A 161 24.09 -25.65 18.60
N ASP A 162 23.45 -25.37 19.74
CA ASP A 162 22.06 -24.89 19.78
C ASP A 162 21.97 -23.40 19.43
N ILE A 163 21.02 -23.06 18.57
CA ILE A 163 20.76 -21.68 18.11
C ILE A 163 19.53 -21.07 18.81
N TRP A 164 18.85 -21.85 19.66
CA TRP A 164 17.64 -21.44 20.37
C TRP A 164 17.88 -21.05 21.83
#